data_AF-A0A534L6M1-F1
#
_entry.id   AF-A0A534L6M1-F1
#
_cell.length_a   1.000
_cell.length_b   1.000
_cell.length_c   1.000
_cell.angle_alpha   90.00
_cell.angle_beta   90.00
_cell.angle_gamma   90.00
#
_symmetry.space_group_name_H-M   'P 1'
#
loop_
_entity.id
_entity.type
_entity.pdbx_description
1 polymer ?
#
loop_
_entity_poly.entity_id
_entity_poly.type
_entity_poly.pdbx_seq_one_letter_code
_entity_poly.pdbx_strand_id
1 'polypeptide(L)'
;MKITSTLEWSLLAAATIFNGILAGGSLIKSVVELPARRTIGLPAMAAYHRAADLRTGFWIYPALGLGAPALTIALGIAFVVDQGAPMAAASFGYLAAALSLAHVFATTRAAPNLLKLRSGIPEEAVLAGVYRAFTRWQTVRAILQIAAFVAVVLALASLAPLAQ
;
A
#
# COMPACT_ATOMS: atom_id res chain seq x y z
N MET A 1 -4.51 21.06 25.62
CA MET A 1 -4.44 19.72 25.00
C MET A 1 -5.83 19.39 24.47
N LYS A 2 -6.15 19.79 23.23
CA LYS A 2 -7.43 19.39 22.62
C LYS A 2 -7.23 18.00 22.06
N ILE A 3 -7.94 17.04 22.64
CA ILE A 3 -8.04 15.69 22.10
C ILE A 3 -8.61 15.86 20.69
N THR A 4 -7.78 15.59 19.68
CA THR A 4 -8.16 15.29 18.30
C THR A 4 -9.34 14.31 18.41
N SER A 5 -10.47 14.59 17.78
CA SER A 5 -11.72 13.85 17.94
C SER A 5 -11.48 12.33 18.05
N THR A 6 -12.24 11.60 18.87
CA THR A 6 -12.10 10.13 19.03
C THR A 6 -12.08 9.40 17.69
N LEU A 7 -12.74 9.98 16.67
CA LEU A 7 -12.71 9.54 15.29
C LEU A 7 -11.33 9.70 14.62
N GLU A 8 -10.72 10.88 14.66
CA GLU A 8 -9.43 11.17 14.03
C GLU A 8 -8.33 10.29 14.61
N TRP A 9 -8.32 10.13 15.93
CA TRP A 9 -7.40 9.23 16.62
C TRP A 9 -7.58 7.77 16.19
N SER A 10 -8.82 7.31 16.10
CA SER A 10 -9.13 5.94 15.66
C SER A 10 -8.72 5.72 14.20
N LEU A 11 -9.01 6.68 13.32
CA LEU A 11 -8.61 6.65 11.91
C LEU A 11 -7.10 6.66 11.76
N LEU A 12 -6.39 7.48 12.53
CA LEU A 12 -4.93 7.57 12.48
C LEU A 12 -4.27 6.29 12.98
N ALA A 13 -4.75 5.73 14.09
CA ALA A 13 -4.26 4.45 14.60
C ALA A 13 -4.48 3.33 13.57
N ALA A 14 -5.70 3.22 13.02
CA ALA A 14 -6.03 2.24 12.00
C ALA A 14 -5.19 2.44 10.72
N ALA A 15 -5.08 3.67 10.22
CA ALA A 15 -4.26 3.99 9.05
C ALA A 15 -2.78 3.63 9.29
N THR A 16 -2.24 3.87 10.49
CA THR A 16 -0.86 3.54 10.85
C THR A 16 -0.62 2.03 10.75
N ILE A 17 -1.49 1.23 11.40
CA ILE A 17 -1.37 -0.24 11.42
C ILE A 17 -1.48 -0.80 9.99
N PHE A 18 -2.51 -0.40 9.24
CA PHE A 18 -2.76 -0.95 7.92
C PHE A 18 -1.71 -0.51 6.89
N ASN A 19 -1.23 0.74 6.94
CA ASN A 19 -0.13 1.17 6.07
C ASN A 19 1.19 0.48 6.44
N GLY A 20 1.45 0.20 7.72
CA GLY A 20 2.63 -0.56 8.14
C GLY A 20 2.66 -1.96 7.55
N ILE A 21 1.54 -2.70 7.66
CA ILE A 21 1.38 -4.03 7.06
C ILE A 21 1.53 -3.95 5.53
N LEU A 22 0.86 -2.98 4.90
CA LEU A 22 0.87 -2.82 3.45
C LEU A 22 2.27 -2.46 2.91
N ALA A 23 2.96 -1.52 3.55
CA ALA A 23 4.32 -1.11 3.19
C ALA A 23 5.31 -2.26 3.38
N GLY A 24 5.22 -2.99 4.50
CA GLY A 24 6.06 -4.18 4.75
C GLY A 24 5.84 -5.26 3.71
N GLY A 25 4.59 -5.61 3.41
CA GLY A 25 4.26 -6.58 2.36
C GLY A 25 4.78 -6.17 0.98
N SER A 26 4.67 -4.89 0.63
CA SER A 26 5.20 -4.38 -0.64
C SER A 26 6.73 -4.33 -0.69
N LEU A 27 7.41 -4.07 0.42
CA LEU A 27 8.85 -4.13 0.52
C LEU A 27 9.34 -5.56 0.28
N ILE A 28 8.78 -6.54 1.01
CA ILE A 28 9.11 -7.96 0.84
C ILE A 28 8.85 -8.40 -0.60
N LYS A 29 7.68 -8.05 -1.17
CA LYS A 29 7.34 -8.41 -2.54
C LYS A 29 8.34 -7.84 -3.56
N SER A 30 8.79 -6.61 -3.35
CA SER A 30 9.66 -5.91 -4.31
C SER A 30 11.14 -6.27 -4.20
N VAL A 31 11.61 -6.51 -2.97
CA VAL A 31 13.04 -6.73 -2.67
C VAL A 31 13.38 -8.21 -2.58
N VAL A 32 12.44 -9.06 -2.17
CA VAL A 32 12.68 -10.49 -1.93
C VAL A 32 11.97 -11.33 -2.98
N GLU A 33 10.64 -11.28 -3.04
CA GLU A 33 9.88 -12.21 -3.88
C GLU A 33 10.14 -11.99 -5.37
N LEU A 34 9.97 -10.75 -5.85
CA LEU A 34 10.12 -10.48 -7.26
C LEU A 34 11.52 -10.83 -7.77
N PRO A 35 12.63 -10.43 -7.13
CA PRO A 35 13.97 -10.80 -7.58
C PRO A 35 14.23 -12.31 -7.66
N ALA A 36 13.57 -13.12 -6.82
CA ALA A 36 13.73 -14.59 -6.83
C ALA A 36 13.43 -15.22 -8.20
N ARG A 37 12.58 -14.59 -9.03
CA ARG A 37 12.29 -15.03 -10.41
C ARG A 37 13.54 -15.18 -11.30
N ARG A 38 14.62 -14.46 -10.97
CA ARG A 38 15.92 -14.54 -11.70
C ARG A 38 16.64 -15.86 -11.43
N THR A 39 16.34 -16.50 -10.29
CA THR A 39 16.96 -17.76 -9.87
C THR A 39 16.07 -18.95 -10.22
N ILE A 40 14.77 -18.85 -9.95
CA ILE A 40 13.82 -19.97 -10.13
C ILE A 40 13.14 -19.99 -11.51
N GLY A 41 13.30 -18.94 -12.31
CA GLY A 41 12.64 -18.79 -13.62
C GLY A 41 11.22 -18.21 -13.54
N LEU A 42 10.74 -17.68 -14.67
CA LEU A 42 9.42 -17.06 -14.76
C LEU A 42 8.26 -18.05 -14.59
N PRO A 43 8.30 -19.29 -15.14
CA PRO A 43 7.21 -20.25 -14.96
C PRO A 43 6.99 -20.63 -13.49
N ALA A 44 8.07 -20.89 -12.74
CA ALA A 44 7.97 -21.20 -11.32
C ALA A 44 7.44 -20.01 -10.51
N MET A 45 7.90 -18.79 -10.81
CA MET A 45 7.36 -17.58 -10.19
C MET A 45 5.87 -17.38 -10.49
N ALA A 46 5.43 -17.70 -11.71
CA ALA A 46 4.03 -17.59 -12.11
C ALA A 46 3.16 -18.60 -11.37
N ALA A 47 3.64 -19.83 -11.20
CA ALA A 47 3.00 -20.84 -10.38
C ALA A 47 2.89 -20.39 -8.91
N TYR A 48 3.96 -19.81 -8.34
CA TYR A 48 3.94 -19.24 -6.99
C TYR A 48 2.89 -18.13 -6.86
N HIS A 49 2.90 -17.10 -7.71
CA HIS A 49 1.92 -16.01 -7.61
C HIS A 49 0.49 -16.48 -7.86
N ARG A 50 0.27 -17.47 -8.73
CA ARG A 50 -1.06 -18.05 -8.91
C ARG A 50 -1.53 -18.78 -7.64
N ALA A 51 -0.66 -19.55 -7.01
CA ALA A 51 -0.97 -20.29 -5.79
C ALA A 51 -1.10 -19.41 -4.54
N ALA A 52 -0.22 -18.41 -4.41
CA ALA A 52 -0.15 -17.51 -3.27
C ALA A 52 -1.08 -16.31 -3.45
N ASP A 53 -0.93 -15.50 -4.50
CA ASP A 53 -1.64 -14.22 -4.64
C ASP A 53 -3.05 -14.37 -5.19
N LEU A 54 -3.26 -15.27 -6.16
CA LEU A 54 -4.55 -15.39 -6.86
C LEU A 54 -5.48 -16.46 -6.27
N ARG A 55 -5.01 -17.21 -5.28
CA ARG A 55 -5.80 -18.20 -4.56
C ARG A 55 -5.88 -17.84 -3.08
N THR A 56 -4.83 -18.11 -2.29
CA THR A 56 -4.86 -17.86 -0.84
C THR A 56 -4.99 -16.37 -0.52
N GLY A 57 -4.26 -15.54 -1.26
CA GLY A 57 -4.19 -14.09 -1.07
C GLY A 57 -5.27 -13.30 -1.81
N PHE A 58 -6.19 -13.97 -2.52
CA PHE A 58 -7.11 -13.30 -3.44
C PHE A 58 -7.97 -12.23 -2.75
N TRP A 59 -8.36 -12.45 -1.50
CA TRP A 59 -9.14 -11.49 -0.72
C TRP A 59 -8.28 -10.56 0.12
N ILE A 60 -7.19 -11.06 0.72
CA ILE A 60 -6.38 -10.27 1.66
C ILE A 60 -5.63 -9.13 0.95
N TYR A 61 -5.12 -9.37 -0.27
CA TYR A 61 -4.35 -8.36 -0.98
C TYR A 61 -5.19 -7.18 -1.47
N PRO A 62 -6.39 -7.36 -2.06
CA PRO A 62 -7.29 -6.24 -2.34
C PRO A 62 -7.79 -5.56 -1.07
N ALA A 63 -8.15 -6.31 -0.03
CA ALA A 63 -8.61 -5.75 1.23
C ALA A 63 -7.55 -4.82 1.85
N LEU A 64 -6.29 -5.24 1.93
CA LEU A 64 -5.20 -4.38 2.39
C LEU A 64 -4.89 -3.26 1.39
N GLY A 65 -4.81 -3.60 0.10
CA GLY A 65 -4.42 -2.70 -0.98
C GLY A 65 -5.40 -1.55 -1.24
N LEU A 66 -6.66 -1.69 -0.84
CA LEU A 66 -7.71 -0.66 -0.93
C LEU A 66 -8.16 -0.15 0.45
N GLY A 67 -8.12 -0.99 1.48
CA GLY A 67 -8.52 -0.64 2.84
C GLY A 67 -7.57 0.36 3.49
N ALA A 68 -6.24 0.17 3.41
CA ALA A 68 -5.29 1.13 3.98
C ALA A 68 -5.41 2.52 3.33
N PRO A 69 -5.49 2.63 1.98
CA PRO A 69 -5.77 3.90 1.33
C PRO A 69 -7.10 4.53 1.73
N ALA A 70 -8.18 3.74 1.83
CA ALA A 70 -9.49 4.25 2.22
C ALA A 70 -9.46 4.88 3.62
N LEU A 71 -8.84 4.20 4.60
CA LEU A 71 -8.65 4.74 5.95
C LEU A 71 -7.82 6.03 5.94
N THR A 72 -6.77 6.07 5.13
CA THR A 72 -5.85 7.22 5.05
C THR A 72 -6.50 8.43 4.38
N ILE A 73 -7.33 8.21 3.36
CA ILE A 73 -8.12 9.27 2.71
C ILE A 73 -9.19 9.78 3.68
N ALA A 74 -9.89 8.89 4.38
CA ALA A 74 -10.88 9.26 5.39
C ALA A 74 -10.25 10.10 6.52
N LEU A 75 -9.03 9.76 6.97
CA LEU A 75 -8.26 10.56 7.91
C LEU A 75 -7.99 11.97 7.36
N GLY A 76 -7.53 12.08 6.11
CA GLY A 76 -7.32 13.38 5.47
C GLY A 76 -8.60 14.22 5.42
N ILE A 77 -9.74 13.62 5.09
CA ILE A 77 -11.05 14.29 5.10
C ILE A 77 -11.42 14.73 6.52
N ALA A 78 -11.18 13.90 7.53
CA ALA A 78 -11.46 14.23 8.93
C ALA A 78 -10.68 15.48 9.37
N PHE A 79 -9.39 15.58 9.05
CA PHE A 79 -8.58 16.77 9.33
C PHE A 79 -9.02 18.04 8.59
N VAL A 80 -9.68 17.91 7.43
CA VAL A 80 -10.28 19.06 6.74
C VAL A 80 -11.53 19.56 7.46
N VAL A 81 -12.36 18.63 7.95
CA VAL A 81 -13.63 18.94 8.61
C VAL A 81 -13.41 19.43 10.04
N ASP A 82 -12.49 18.80 10.78
CA ASP A 82 -12.14 19.17 12.15
C ASP A 82 -10.79 19.93 12.17
N GLN A 83 -10.87 21.26 12.21
CA GLN A 83 -9.71 22.15 12.25
C GLN A 83 -9.03 22.19 13.64
N GLY A 84 -9.35 21.25 14.53
CA GLY A 84 -8.74 21.12 15.86
C GLY A 84 -7.36 20.46 15.86
N ALA A 85 -6.97 19.78 14.78
CA ALA A 85 -5.70 19.07 14.69
C ALA A 85 -4.49 20.03 14.58
N PRO A 86 -3.33 19.71 15.21
CA PRO A 86 -2.09 20.42 14.97
C PRO A 86 -1.75 20.48 13.47
N MET A 87 -1.33 21.66 13.01
CA MET A 87 -1.02 21.91 11.59
C MET A 87 -0.02 20.89 11.01
N ALA A 88 0.99 20.48 11.78
CA ALA A 88 1.95 19.46 11.36
C ALA A 88 1.28 18.09 11.13
N ALA A 89 0.43 17.64 12.06
CA ALA A 89 -0.30 16.38 11.94
C ALA A 89 -1.24 16.39 10.73
N ALA A 90 -1.99 17.48 10.54
CA ALA A 90 -2.87 17.66 9.40
C ALA A 90 -2.09 17.64 8.06
N SER A 91 -0.97 18.36 7.97
CA SER A 91 -0.13 18.41 6.77
C SER A 91 0.38 17.03 6.34
N PHE A 92 0.88 16.25 7.30
CA PHE A 92 1.31 14.88 7.03
C PHE A 92 0.13 13.96 6.68
N GLY A 93 -1.03 14.13 7.32
CA GLY A 93 -2.26 13.43 6.96
C GLY A 93 -2.70 13.70 5.51
N TYR A 94 -2.64 14.95 5.05
CA TYR A 94 -2.95 15.32 3.67
C TYR A 94 -1.95 14.71 2.68
N LEU A 95 -0.65 14.76 2.99
CA LEU A 95 0.37 14.11 2.18
C LEU A 95 0.12 12.60 2.08
N ALA A 96 -0.19 11.94 3.20
CA ALA A 96 -0.51 10.53 3.23
C ALA A 96 -1.74 10.19 2.38
N ALA A 97 -2.79 11.02 2.44
CA ALA A 97 -3.99 10.85 1.62
C ALA A 97 -3.69 11.00 0.13
N ALA A 98 -2.89 12.00 -0.26
CA ALA A 98 -2.47 12.21 -1.65
C ALA A 98 -1.64 11.02 -2.18
N LEU A 99 -0.67 10.54 -1.39
CA LEU A 99 0.12 9.35 -1.73
C LEU A 99 -0.75 8.09 -1.84
N SER A 100 -1.74 7.95 -0.96
CA SER A 100 -2.71 6.86 -0.99
C SER A 100 -3.56 6.85 -2.25
N LEU A 101 -4.03 8.02 -2.71
CA LEU A 101 -4.73 8.17 -3.99
C LEU A 101 -3.84 7.76 -5.17
N ALA A 102 -2.58 8.23 -5.19
CA ALA A 102 -1.61 7.85 -6.22
C ALA A 102 -1.33 6.32 -6.20
N HIS A 103 -1.26 5.71 -5.02
CA HIS A 103 -1.09 4.26 -4.88
C HIS A 103 -2.31 3.49 -5.40
N VAL A 104 -3.53 3.95 -5.15
CA VAL A 104 -4.75 3.33 -5.71
C VAL A 104 -4.67 3.35 -7.24
N PHE A 105 -4.30 4.48 -7.84
CA PHE A 105 -4.08 4.56 -9.28
C PHE A 105 -3.00 3.57 -9.76
N ALA A 106 -1.84 3.53 -9.12
CA ALA A 106 -0.78 2.59 -9.49
C ALA A 106 -1.24 1.12 -9.36
N THR A 107 -2.13 0.81 -8.40
CA THR A 107 -2.73 -0.51 -8.23
C THR A 107 -3.63 -0.90 -9.41
N THR A 108 -4.40 0.04 -9.97
CA THR A 108 -5.21 -0.22 -11.20
C THR A 108 -4.35 -0.61 -12.40
N ARG A 109 -3.07 -0.22 -12.39
CA ARG A 109 -2.11 -0.55 -13.45
C ARG A 109 -1.29 -1.80 -13.16
N ALA A 110 -0.97 -2.06 -11.89
CA ALA A 110 -0.22 -3.25 -11.48
C ALA A 110 -1.09 -4.52 -11.51
N ALA A 111 -2.23 -4.50 -10.81
CA ALA A 111 -3.04 -5.68 -10.55
C ALA A 111 -3.47 -6.46 -11.81
N PRO A 112 -3.88 -5.80 -12.92
CA PRO A 112 -4.26 -6.53 -14.13
C PRO A 112 -3.15 -7.40 -14.72
N ASN A 113 -1.88 -7.08 -14.48
CA ASN A 113 -0.78 -7.89 -15.02
C ASN A 113 -0.72 -9.26 -14.34
N LEU A 114 -0.80 -9.32 -13.00
CA LEU A 114 -0.83 -10.61 -12.31
C LEU A 114 -2.16 -11.34 -12.50
N LEU A 115 -3.28 -10.62 -12.61
CA LEU A 115 -4.60 -11.25 -12.83
C LEU A 115 -4.67 -12.07 -14.13
N LYS A 116 -3.83 -11.78 -15.13
CA LYS A 116 -3.68 -12.62 -16.33
C LYS A 116 -3.30 -14.06 -15.99
N LEU A 117 -2.59 -14.28 -14.89
CA LEU A 117 -2.20 -15.62 -14.44
C LEU A 117 -3.36 -16.41 -13.82
N ARG A 118 -4.57 -15.83 -13.71
CA ARG A 118 -5.75 -16.50 -13.15
C ARG A 118 -6.37 -17.52 -14.11
N SER A 119 -6.26 -17.32 -15.42
CA SER A 119 -6.77 -18.26 -16.43
C SER A 119 -5.80 -19.41 -16.73
N GLY A 120 -4.50 -19.20 -16.54
CA GLY A 120 -3.47 -20.23 -16.71
C GLY A 120 -2.07 -19.62 -16.55
N ILE A 121 -1.03 -20.43 -16.76
CA ILE A 121 0.34 -19.94 -16.88
C ILE A 121 0.64 -19.83 -18.39
N PRO A 122 0.81 -18.61 -18.93
CA PRO A 122 1.18 -18.43 -20.34
C PRO A 122 2.58 -18.96 -20.66
N GLU A 123 2.88 -19.03 -21.95
CA GLU A 123 4.24 -19.26 -22.44
C GLU A 123 5.23 -18.23 -21.88
N GLU A 124 6.48 -18.65 -21.75
CA GLU A 124 7.53 -17.87 -21.08
C GLU A 124 7.79 -16.51 -21.75
N ALA A 125 7.67 -16.43 -23.09
CA ALA A 125 7.79 -15.18 -23.84
C ALA A 125 6.75 -14.14 -23.39
N VAL A 126 5.52 -14.58 -23.09
CA VAL A 126 4.44 -13.72 -22.59
C VAL A 126 4.66 -13.35 -21.12
N LEU A 127 5.15 -14.29 -20.31
CA LEU A 127 5.47 -14.05 -18.90
C LEU A 127 6.48 -12.91 -18.73
N ALA A 128 7.48 -12.81 -19.60
CA ALA A 128 8.47 -11.73 -19.54
C ALA A 128 7.81 -10.34 -19.63
N GLY A 129 6.82 -10.18 -20.51
CA GLY A 129 6.03 -8.94 -20.63
C GLY A 129 5.17 -8.67 -19.40
N VAL A 130 4.49 -9.71 -18.89
CA VAL A 130 3.65 -9.63 -17.68
C VAL A 130 4.47 -9.17 -16.47
N TYR A 131 5.61 -9.81 -16.20
CA TYR A 131 6.45 -9.47 -15.06
C TYR A 131 7.14 -8.14 -15.21
N ARG A 132 7.53 -7.73 -16.43
CA ARG A 132 8.12 -6.40 -16.67
C ARG A 132 7.11 -5.30 -16.34
N ALA A 133 5.87 -5.43 -16.85
CA ALA A 133 4.80 -4.48 -16.59
C ALA A 133 4.41 -4.45 -15.10
N PHE A 134 4.24 -5.63 -14.49
CA PHE A 134 3.94 -5.73 -13.06
C PHE A 134 5.05 -5.12 -12.20
N THR A 135 6.31 -5.49 -12.42
CA THR A 135 7.45 -5.00 -11.62
C THR A 135 7.53 -3.49 -11.68
N ARG A 136 7.39 -2.87 -12.87
CA ARG A 136 7.42 -1.41 -13.01
C ARG A 136 6.36 -0.72 -12.13
N TRP A 137 5.12 -1.18 -12.21
CA TRP A 137 4.04 -0.59 -11.42
C TRP A 137 4.12 -0.97 -9.94
N GLN A 138 4.63 -2.16 -9.60
CA GLN A 138 4.86 -2.58 -8.23
C GLN A 138 5.95 -1.73 -7.56
N THR A 139 7.00 -1.35 -8.27
CA THR A 139 8.01 -0.41 -7.75
C THR A 139 7.37 0.93 -7.40
N VAL A 140 6.54 1.49 -8.30
CA VAL A 140 5.80 2.72 -8.03
C VAL A 140 4.90 2.57 -6.80
N ARG A 141 4.14 1.46 -6.71
CA ARG A 141 3.29 1.16 -5.55
C ARG A 141 4.10 1.08 -4.26
N ALA A 142 5.20 0.35 -4.25
CA ALA A 142 6.03 0.16 -3.07
C ALA A 142 6.57 1.50 -2.55
N ILE A 143 7.08 2.37 -3.44
CA ILE A 143 7.54 3.71 -3.05
C ILE A 143 6.41 4.52 -2.45
N LEU A 144 5.24 4.56 -3.11
CA LEU A 144 4.07 5.31 -2.64
C LEU A 144 3.56 4.79 -1.29
N GLN A 145 3.51 3.47 -1.10
CA GLN A 145 3.03 2.85 0.14
C GLN A 145 4.00 3.06 1.30
N ILE A 146 5.30 2.98 1.07
CA ILE A 146 6.33 3.28 2.08
C ILE A 146 6.27 4.76 2.44
N ALA A 147 6.18 5.65 1.45
CA ALA A 147 6.06 7.09 1.70
C ALA A 147 4.76 7.44 2.44
N ALA A 148 3.64 6.83 2.08
CA ALA A 148 2.36 7.01 2.77
C ALA A 148 2.46 6.52 4.22
N PHE A 149 3.07 5.36 4.47
CA PHE A 149 3.29 4.87 5.82
C PHE A 149 4.14 5.84 6.66
N VAL A 150 5.26 6.33 6.11
CA VAL A 150 6.09 7.33 6.79
C VAL A 150 5.29 8.60 7.09
N ALA A 151 4.50 9.10 6.14
CA ALA A 151 3.67 10.28 6.35
C ALA A 151 2.62 10.05 7.45
N VAL A 152 1.96 8.90 7.50
CA VAL A 152 1.02 8.56 8.59
C VAL A 152 1.73 8.47 9.95
N VAL A 153 2.93 7.89 10.01
CA VAL A 153 3.73 7.84 11.24
C VAL A 153 4.12 9.25 11.70
N LEU A 154 4.51 10.13 10.79
CA LEU A 154 4.83 11.53 11.11
C LEU A 154 3.59 12.32 11.56
N ALA A 155 2.42 12.03 10.99
CA ALA A 155 1.15 12.59 11.46
C ALA A 155 0.85 12.15 12.90
N LEU A 156 1.03 10.85 13.21
CA LEU A 156 0.87 10.30 14.55
C LEU A 156 1.87 10.90 15.56
N ALA A 157 3.15 10.98 15.19
CA ALA A 157 4.19 11.58 16.02
C ALA A 157 3.92 13.07 16.28
N SER A 158 3.25 13.77 15.36
CA SER A 158 2.86 15.17 15.51
C SER A 158 1.61 15.38 16.37
N LEU A 159 0.89 14.31 16.72
CA LEU A 159 -0.21 14.34 17.71
C LEU A 159 0.25 13.96 19.11
N ALA A 160 1.26 13.10 19.22
CA ALA A 160 1.88 12.79 20.50
C ALA A 160 2.52 14.08 21.06
N PRO A 161 2.31 14.42 22.35
CA PRO A 161 3.01 15.55 22.92
C PRO A 161 4.51 15.31 22.76
N LEU A 162 5.20 16.21 22.05
CA LEU A 162 6.65 16.36 22.18
C LEU A 162 6.90 16.39 23.68
N ALA A 163 7.66 15.41 24.19
CA ALA A 163 7.90 15.25 25.61
C ALA A 163 8.20 16.62 26.26
N GLN A 164 7.43 16.94 27.30
CA GLN A 164 7.63 18.13 28.13
C GLN A 164 9.01 18.07 28.79
#